data_AF-A0A6J8EZT3-F1
#
_entry.id   AF-A0A6J8EZT3-F1
#
_cell.length_a   1.000
_cell.length_b   1.000
_cell.length_c   1.000
_cell.angle_alpha   90.00
_cell.angle_beta   90.00
_cell.angle_gamma   90.00
#
_symmetry.space_group_name_H-M   'P 1'
#
loop_
_entity.id
_entity.type
_entity.pdbx_description
1 polymer ?
#
loop_
_entity_poly.entity_id
_entity_poly.type
_entity_poly.pdbx_seq_one_letter_code
_entity_poly.pdbx_strand_id
1 'polypeptide(L)'
;MVHLYKIYIFPVLLYGLELILPTTSSLTLLENFQKKLLKQILSLPTYVADITVNILTEILPIEAQVHIRSLGIFINICNQPDDSVEKSLAKRQLLIKNDESSSWFIAIKHMLRKYDLQEASWYLNNPVQKTVWTSIIKKTIYNHWNRSIVQLQPLYKGLNFLTTENLRTGNIHPLFKINCHSTIDTGRLPVKLKLLTGS
;
A
#
# COMPACT_ATOMS: atom_id res chain seq x y z
N MET A 1 18.87 -2.68 1.70
CA MET A 1 17.99 -3.33 2.70
C MET A 1 16.50 -3.18 2.41
N VAL A 2 15.94 -1.97 2.21
CA VAL A 2 14.51 -1.80 1.86
C VAL A 2 14.10 -2.56 0.59
N HIS A 3 14.99 -2.64 -0.40
CA HIS A 3 14.77 -3.44 -1.61
C HIS A 3 14.65 -4.94 -1.31
N LEU A 4 15.47 -5.49 -0.39
CA LEU A 4 15.36 -6.89 0.04
C LEU A 4 14.03 -7.16 0.74
N TYR A 5 13.56 -6.22 1.58
CA TYR A 5 12.24 -6.31 2.18
C TYR A 5 11.15 -6.42 1.12
N LYS A 6 11.16 -5.53 0.11
CA LYS A 6 10.18 -5.52 -0.99
C LYS A 6 10.19 -6.81 -1.83
N ILE A 7 11.35 -7.43 -2.03
CA ILE A 7 11.48 -8.63 -2.88
C ILE A 7 11.17 -9.92 -2.12
N TYR A 8 11.68 -10.09 -0.90
CA TYR A 8 11.67 -11.39 -0.23
C TYR A 8 10.66 -11.50 0.90
N ILE A 9 10.57 -10.47 1.74
CA ILE A 9 9.72 -10.53 2.95
C ILE A 9 8.28 -10.18 2.59
N PHE A 10 8.13 -9.14 1.77
CA PHE A 10 6.85 -8.55 1.45
C PHE A 10 5.89 -9.49 0.69
N PRO A 11 6.31 -10.27 -0.32
CA PRO A 11 5.40 -11.19 -0.98
C PRO A 11 4.91 -12.29 -0.05
N VAL A 12 5.77 -12.77 0.85
CA VAL A 12 5.42 -13.80 1.84
C VAL A 12 4.43 -13.27 2.86
N LEU A 13 4.65 -12.04 3.35
CA LEU A 13 3.77 -11.40 4.33
C LEU A 13 2.34 -11.21 3.82
N LEU A 14 2.19 -10.91 2.53
CA LEU A 14 0.89 -10.60 1.93
C LEU A 14 0.20 -11.81 1.29
N TYR A 15 0.88 -12.96 1.19
CA TYR A 15 0.39 -14.10 0.44
C TYR A 15 -0.96 -14.58 0.99
N GLY A 16 -1.98 -14.59 0.14
CA GLY A 16 -3.32 -15.08 0.45
C GLY A 16 -4.22 -14.06 1.16
N LEU A 17 -3.69 -12.93 1.63
CA LEU A 17 -4.48 -11.88 2.27
C LEU A 17 -5.44 -11.20 1.27
N GLU A 18 -5.09 -11.21 0.00
CA GLU A 18 -5.93 -10.68 -1.07
C GLU A 18 -7.23 -11.46 -1.29
N LEU A 19 -7.28 -12.72 -0.82
CA LEU A 19 -8.44 -13.61 -0.88
C LEU A 19 -9.23 -13.65 0.44
N ILE A 20 -8.54 -13.68 1.58
CA ILE A 20 -9.16 -13.94 2.90
C ILE A 20 -9.83 -12.69 3.47
N LEU A 21 -9.48 -11.49 3.00
CA LEU A 21 -9.98 -10.19 3.51
C LEU A 21 -9.79 -10.07 5.02
N PRO A 22 -8.55 -9.80 5.46
CA PRO A 22 -8.24 -9.74 6.88
C PRO A 22 -9.09 -8.70 7.62
N THR A 23 -9.47 -9.04 8.86
CA THR A 23 -10.14 -8.12 9.77
C THR A 23 -9.26 -6.90 10.06
N THR A 24 -9.88 -5.78 10.46
CA THR A 24 -9.15 -4.54 10.82
C THR A 24 -8.10 -4.78 11.91
N SER A 25 -8.38 -5.67 12.87
CA SER A 25 -7.43 -6.06 13.92
C SER A 25 -6.19 -6.78 13.35
N SER A 26 -6.40 -7.74 12.45
CA SER A 26 -5.31 -8.47 11.77
C SER A 26 -4.47 -7.54 10.88
N LEU A 27 -5.12 -6.64 10.14
CA LEU A 27 -4.44 -5.61 9.35
C LEU A 27 -3.60 -4.70 10.22
N THR A 28 -4.11 -4.29 11.39
CA THR A 28 -3.38 -3.43 12.33
C THR A 28 -2.14 -4.14 12.88
N LEU A 29 -2.25 -5.43 13.19
CA LEU A 29 -1.12 -6.23 13.66
C LEU A 29 -0.02 -6.33 12.60
N LEU A 30 -0.40 -6.64 11.35
CA LEU A 30 0.54 -6.72 10.22
C LEU A 30 1.18 -5.38 9.93
N GLU A 31 0.41 -4.30 10.00
CA GLU A 31 0.90 -2.93 9.81
C GLU A 31 1.95 -2.58 10.87
N ASN A 32 1.67 -2.88 12.13
CA ASN A 32 2.61 -2.65 13.24
C ASN A 32 3.89 -3.48 13.07
N PHE A 33 3.77 -4.74 12.61
CA PHE A 33 4.91 -5.58 12.29
C PHE A 33 5.76 -4.98 11.16
N GLN A 34 5.14 -4.58 10.04
CA GLN A 34 5.83 -3.93 8.91
C GLN A 34 6.59 -2.68 9.40
N LYS A 35 5.91 -1.79 10.12
CA LYS A 35 6.51 -0.54 10.62
C LYS A 35 7.69 -0.81 11.55
N LYS A 36 7.55 -1.74 12.51
CA LYS A 36 8.63 -2.10 13.44
C LYS A 36 9.85 -2.65 12.69
N LEU A 37 9.63 -3.56 11.75
CA LEU A 37 10.70 -4.14 10.94
C LEU A 37 11.39 -3.08 10.07
N LEU A 38 10.62 -2.20 9.43
CA LEU A 38 11.18 -1.13 8.62
C LEU A 38 11.94 -0.10 9.46
N LYS A 39 11.48 0.24 10.68
CA LYS A 39 12.26 1.06 11.62
C LYS A 39 13.60 0.41 11.95
N GLN A 40 13.62 -0.90 12.22
CA GLN A 40 14.86 -1.64 12.47
C GLN A 40 15.79 -1.63 11.24
N ILE A 41 15.26 -1.89 10.05
CA ILE A 41 16.01 -1.83 8.78
C ILE A 41 16.64 -0.45 8.57
N LEU A 42 15.92 0.61 8.93
CA LEU A 42 16.37 1.99 8.82
C LEU A 42 17.19 2.47 10.02
N SER A 43 17.40 1.63 11.03
CA SER A 43 18.04 1.99 12.30
C SER A 43 17.36 3.20 12.99
N LEU A 44 16.04 3.32 12.85
CA LEU A 44 15.23 4.37 13.48
C LEU A 44 14.83 3.95 14.91
N PRO A 45 14.82 4.88 15.88
CA PRO A 45 14.26 4.63 17.20
C PRO A 45 12.78 4.21 17.15
N THR A 46 12.34 3.46 18.15
CA THR A 46 10.94 2.96 18.24
C THR A 46 9.91 4.08 18.36
N TYR A 47 10.28 5.19 18.99
CA TYR A 47 9.44 6.38 19.19
C TYR A 47 9.29 7.27 17.95
N VAL A 48 10.07 7.03 16.88
CA VAL A 48 9.90 7.77 15.63
C VAL A 48 8.50 7.53 15.09
N ALA A 49 7.85 8.59 14.62
CA ALA A 49 6.50 8.50 14.05
C ALA A 49 6.42 7.45 12.94
N ASP A 50 5.36 6.64 12.93
CA ASP A 50 5.21 5.58 11.94
C ASP A 50 5.13 6.12 10.52
N ILE A 51 4.55 7.30 10.35
CA ILE A 51 4.44 7.96 9.05
C ILE A 51 5.81 8.25 8.42
N THR A 52 6.85 8.50 9.23
CA THR A 52 8.23 8.66 8.79
C THR A 52 8.71 7.46 8.00
N VAL A 53 8.33 6.26 8.44
CA VAL A 53 8.71 5.01 7.78
C VAL A 53 8.12 4.96 6.37
N ASN A 54 6.86 5.32 6.22
CA ASN A 54 6.19 5.35 4.92
C ASN A 54 6.82 6.39 3.99
N ILE A 55 7.15 7.57 4.54
CA ILE A 55 7.82 8.65 3.80
C ILE A 55 9.21 8.21 3.31
N LEU A 56 10.03 7.67 4.20
CA LEU A 56 11.42 7.31 3.90
C LEU A 56 11.54 6.11 2.95
N THR A 57 10.62 5.14 3.04
CA THR A 57 10.69 3.88 2.27
C THR A 57 9.83 3.87 1.01
N GLU A 58 8.90 4.82 0.90
CA GLU A 58 7.80 4.83 -0.07
C GLU A 58 6.98 3.53 -0.08
N ILE A 59 6.93 2.84 1.06
CA ILE A 59 6.08 1.65 1.23
C ILE A 59 4.73 2.15 1.72
N LEU A 60 3.67 1.75 1.01
CA LEU A 60 2.30 2.05 1.41
C LEU A 60 1.91 1.24 2.66
N PRO A 61 0.86 1.61 3.40
CA PRO A 61 0.31 0.74 4.44
C PRO A 61 -0.09 -0.64 3.87
N ILE A 62 -0.02 -1.69 4.70
CA ILE A 62 -0.41 -3.07 4.38
C ILE A 62 -1.81 -3.12 3.78
N GLU A 63 -2.76 -2.38 4.34
CA GLU A 63 -4.12 -2.29 3.82
C GLU A 63 -4.14 -1.88 2.33
N ALA A 64 -3.39 -0.83 1.98
CA ALA A 64 -3.30 -0.35 0.60
C ALA A 64 -2.79 -1.43 -0.36
N GLN A 65 -1.82 -2.22 0.09
CA GLN A 65 -1.18 -3.26 -0.71
C GLN A 65 -2.09 -4.46 -0.90
N VAL A 66 -2.81 -4.86 0.15
CA VAL A 66 -3.87 -5.88 0.07
C VAL A 66 -4.92 -5.42 -0.93
N HIS A 67 -5.37 -4.16 -0.87
CA HIS A 67 -6.34 -3.62 -1.82
C HIS A 67 -5.84 -3.66 -3.27
N ILE A 68 -4.58 -3.29 -3.53
CA ILE A 68 -3.98 -3.38 -4.88
C ILE A 68 -4.05 -4.82 -5.40
N ARG A 69 -3.72 -5.82 -4.57
CA ARG A 69 -3.74 -7.23 -4.95
C ARG A 69 -5.16 -7.77 -5.15
N SER A 70 -6.08 -7.48 -4.23
CA SER A 70 -7.48 -7.91 -4.32
C SER A 70 -8.16 -7.34 -5.57
N LEU A 71 -7.96 -6.05 -5.85
CA LEU A 71 -8.47 -5.44 -7.08
C LEU A 71 -7.74 -5.95 -8.34
N GLY A 72 -6.49 -6.39 -8.21
CA GLY A 72 -5.75 -7.10 -9.26
C GLY A 72 -6.34 -8.48 -9.57
N ILE A 73 -6.86 -9.20 -8.58
CA ILE A 73 -7.63 -10.43 -8.78
C ILE A 73 -8.97 -10.11 -9.44
N PHE A 74 -9.67 -9.09 -8.94
CA PHE A 74 -10.97 -8.69 -9.46
C PHE A 74 -10.95 -8.39 -10.96
N ILE A 75 -9.93 -7.69 -11.47
CA ILE A 75 -9.84 -7.44 -12.91
C ILE A 75 -9.58 -8.70 -13.72
N ASN A 76 -8.87 -9.69 -13.16
CA ASN A 76 -8.68 -10.97 -13.86
C ASN A 76 -10.02 -11.70 -14.01
N ILE A 77 -10.93 -11.55 -13.04
CA ILE A 77 -12.31 -12.06 -13.12
C ILE A 77 -13.12 -11.28 -14.17
N CYS A 78 -13.03 -9.94 -14.18
CA CYS A 78 -13.74 -9.11 -15.14
C CYS A 78 -13.36 -9.40 -16.60
N ASN A 79 -12.08 -9.71 -16.83
CA ASN A 79 -11.53 -10.03 -18.14
C ASN A 79 -11.78 -11.48 -18.58
N GLN A 80 -12.44 -12.32 -17.77
CA GLN A 80 -12.85 -13.65 -18.22
C GLN A 80 -13.95 -13.58 -19.29
N PRO A 81 -14.10 -14.62 -20.12
CA PRO A 81 -15.27 -14.84 -20.96
C PRO A 81 -16.58 -14.77 -20.17
N ASP A 82 -17.67 -14.34 -20.80
CA ASP A 82 -18.97 -14.16 -20.12
C ASP A 82 -19.60 -15.48 -19.66
N ASP A 83 -19.24 -16.60 -20.27
CA ASP A 83 -19.63 -17.96 -19.90
C ASP A 83 -18.77 -18.56 -18.79
N SER A 84 -17.71 -17.87 -18.36
CA SER A 84 -16.89 -18.32 -17.23
C SER A 84 -17.69 -18.37 -15.93
N VAL A 85 -17.39 -19.39 -15.11
CA VAL A 85 -18.02 -19.59 -13.81
C VAL A 85 -17.70 -18.43 -12.87
N GLU A 86 -16.46 -17.94 -12.90
CA GLU A 86 -15.96 -16.85 -12.05
C GLU A 86 -16.69 -15.54 -12.32
N LYS A 87 -16.85 -15.17 -13.60
CA LYS A 87 -17.54 -13.92 -13.98
C LYS A 87 -19.04 -14.02 -13.74
N SER A 88 -19.64 -15.16 -14.03
CA SER A 88 -21.05 -15.44 -13.72
C SER A 88 -21.32 -15.37 -12.21
N LEU A 89 -20.43 -15.95 -11.39
CA LEU A 89 -20.50 -15.88 -9.95
C LEU A 89 -20.34 -14.43 -9.45
N ALA A 90 -19.38 -13.68 -9.99
CA ALA A 90 -19.19 -12.27 -9.64
C ALA A 90 -20.43 -11.42 -9.92
N LYS A 91 -21.01 -11.54 -11.12
CA LYS A 91 -22.26 -10.86 -11.51
C LYS A 91 -23.39 -11.21 -10.53
N ARG A 92 -23.58 -12.49 -10.24
CA ARG A 92 -24.61 -12.96 -9.30
C ARG A 92 -24.40 -12.43 -7.88
N GLN A 93 -23.18 -12.50 -7.35
CA GLN A 93 -22.88 -12.07 -5.98
C GLN A 93 -23.08 -10.56 -5.82
N LEU A 94 -22.67 -9.74 -6.80
CA LEU A 94 -22.87 -8.30 -6.76
C LEU A 94 -24.35 -7.88 -6.89
N LEU A 95 -25.18 -8.70 -7.54
CA LEU A 95 -26.61 -8.45 -7.67
C LEU A 95 -27.39 -8.85 -6.40
N ILE A 96 -27.05 -9.98 -5.79
CA ILE A 96 -27.83 -10.56 -4.68
C ILE A 96 -27.39 -10.02 -3.32
N LYS A 97 -26.09 -9.79 -3.12
CA LYS A 97 -25.56 -9.44 -1.79
C LYS A 97 -25.78 -7.96 -1.51
N ASN A 98 -26.20 -7.66 -0.27
CA ASN A 98 -26.28 -6.31 0.24
C ASN A 98 -24.89 -5.80 0.67
N ASP A 99 -24.79 -4.49 0.93
CA ASP A 99 -23.54 -3.83 1.34
C ASP A 99 -23.05 -4.28 2.73
N GLU A 100 -23.88 -4.95 3.53
CA GLU A 100 -23.52 -5.47 4.86
C GLU A 100 -22.96 -6.90 4.82
N SER A 101 -23.03 -7.58 3.67
CA SER A 101 -22.55 -8.96 3.55
C SER A 101 -21.03 -9.03 3.66
N SER A 102 -20.52 -10.03 4.39
CA SER A 102 -19.09 -10.38 4.48
C SER A 102 -18.51 -11.04 3.21
N SER A 103 -19.13 -10.81 2.05
CA SER A 103 -18.73 -11.42 0.78
C SER A 103 -17.50 -10.73 0.22
N TRP A 104 -16.63 -11.49 -0.44
CA TRP A 104 -15.42 -10.93 -1.05
C TRP A 104 -15.74 -9.84 -2.09
N PHE A 105 -16.80 -10.03 -2.88
CA PHE A 105 -17.23 -9.05 -3.88
C PHE A 105 -17.78 -7.76 -3.26
N ILE A 106 -18.36 -7.82 -2.07
CA ILE A 106 -18.82 -6.63 -1.34
C ILE A 106 -17.64 -5.85 -0.78
N ALA A 107 -16.60 -6.54 -0.29
CA ALA A 107 -15.36 -5.87 0.08
C ALA A 107 -14.70 -5.18 -1.12
N ILE A 108 -14.70 -5.80 -2.31
CA ILE A 108 -14.25 -5.13 -3.55
C ILE A 108 -15.06 -3.87 -3.83
N LYS A 109 -16.40 -3.92 -3.69
CA LYS A 109 -17.27 -2.75 -3.84
C LYS A 109 -16.89 -1.62 -2.87
N HIS A 110 -16.60 -1.96 -1.62
CA HIS A 110 -16.11 -1.00 -0.63
C HIS A 110 -14.73 -0.43 -0.97
N MET A 111 -13.80 -1.25 -1.47
CA MET A 111 -12.48 -0.78 -1.92
C MET A 111 -12.61 0.19 -3.11
N LEU A 112 -13.44 -0.12 -4.10
CA LEU A 112 -13.68 0.76 -5.25
C LEU A 112 -14.24 2.11 -4.79
N ARG A 113 -15.25 2.11 -3.91
CA ARG A 113 -15.79 3.35 -3.31
C ARG A 113 -14.76 4.13 -2.49
N LYS A 114 -13.95 3.45 -1.67
CA LYS A 114 -12.88 4.08 -0.86
C LYS A 114 -11.89 4.87 -1.72
N TYR A 115 -11.64 4.41 -2.93
CA TYR A 115 -10.69 5.01 -3.87
C TYR A 115 -11.35 5.82 -4.98
N ASP A 116 -12.66 6.10 -4.88
CA ASP A 116 -13.41 6.87 -5.88
C ASP A 116 -13.27 6.28 -7.31
N LEU A 117 -13.33 4.95 -7.40
CA LEU A 117 -13.33 4.20 -8.65
C LEU A 117 -14.77 3.86 -9.07
N GLN A 118 -14.94 3.50 -10.35
CA GLN A 118 -16.24 3.10 -10.89
C GLN A 118 -16.80 1.87 -10.18
N GLU A 119 -18.12 1.67 -10.28
CA GLU A 119 -18.77 0.53 -9.64
C GLU A 119 -18.27 -0.82 -10.19
N ALA A 120 -18.29 -1.84 -9.35
CA ALA A 120 -17.85 -3.19 -9.72
C ALA A 120 -18.63 -3.75 -10.92
N SER A 121 -19.93 -3.46 -11.01
CA SER A 121 -20.81 -3.82 -12.12
C SER A 121 -20.34 -3.22 -13.45
N TRP A 122 -19.85 -1.98 -13.43
CA TRP A 122 -19.34 -1.29 -14.62
C TRP A 122 -18.12 -2.02 -15.19
N TYR A 123 -17.17 -2.44 -14.34
CA TYR A 123 -15.97 -3.16 -14.78
C TYR A 123 -16.26 -4.57 -15.31
N LEU A 124 -17.30 -5.25 -14.80
CA LEU A 124 -17.73 -6.55 -15.32
C LEU A 124 -18.28 -6.47 -16.75
N ASN A 125 -18.92 -5.34 -17.08
CA ASN A 125 -19.52 -5.11 -18.39
C ASN A 125 -18.55 -4.41 -19.36
N ASN A 126 -17.56 -3.68 -18.82
CA ASN A 126 -16.57 -2.92 -19.58
C ASN A 126 -15.15 -3.34 -19.16
N PRO A 127 -14.68 -4.52 -19.62
CA PRO A 127 -13.37 -5.04 -19.24
C PRO A 127 -12.25 -4.09 -19.63
N VAL A 128 -11.37 -3.79 -18.67
CA VAL A 128 -10.21 -2.92 -18.86
C VAL A 128 -8.96 -3.77 -19.04
N GLN A 129 -8.10 -3.39 -19.99
CA GLN A 129 -6.81 -4.04 -20.17
C GLN A 129 -5.99 -4.03 -18.87
N LYS A 130 -5.42 -5.18 -18.52
CA LYS A 130 -4.72 -5.40 -17.24
C LYS A 130 -3.59 -4.40 -16.98
N THR A 131 -2.86 -3.99 -18.00
CA THR A 131 -1.78 -3.00 -17.92
C THR A 131 -2.32 -1.62 -17.54
N VAL A 132 -3.38 -1.17 -18.21
CA VAL A 132 -4.08 0.10 -17.94
C VAL A 132 -4.67 0.10 -16.54
N TRP A 133 -5.35 -0.99 -16.16
CA TRP A 133 -5.91 -1.18 -14.83
C TRP A 133 -4.85 -1.07 -13.72
N THR A 134 -3.74 -1.77 -13.90
CA THR A 134 -2.63 -1.77 -12.92
C THR A 134 -2.07 -0.36 -12.73
N SER A 135 -1.98 0.42 -13.80
CA SER A 135 -1.54 1.82 -13.75
C SER A 135 -2.54 2.70 -13.00
N ILE A 136 -3.83 2.60 -13.34
CA ILE A 136 -4.92 3.35 -12.69
C ILE A 136 -4.95 3.05 -11.20
N ILE A 137 -5.01 1.78 -10.80
CA ILE A 137 -5.08 1.38 -9.40
C ILE A 137 -3.88 1.87 -8.61
N LYS A 138 -2.67 1.62 -9.11
CA LYS A 138 -1.46 2.04 -8.39
C LYS A 138 -1.46 3.54 -8.19
N LYS A 139 -1.79 4.31 -9.23
CA LYS A 139 -1.86 5.77 -9.16
C LYS A 139 -2.93 6.24 -8.17
N THR A 140 -4.17 5.74 -8.27
CA THR A 140 -5.29 6.17 -7.43
C THR A 140 -5.06 5.82 -5.97
N ILE A 141 -4.66 4.58 -5.67
CA ILE A 141 -4.38 4.14 -4.30
C ILE A 141 -3.21 4.92 -3.72
N TYR A 142 -2.11 5.08 -4.48
CA TYR A 142 -0.97 5.85 -4.01
C TYR A 142 -1.35 7.30 -3.72
N ASN A 143 -2.11 7.95 -4.60
CA ASN A 143 -2.57 9.31 -4.39
C ASN A 143 -3.46 9.46 -3.15
N HIS A 144 -4.37 8.51 -2.92
CA HIS A 144 -5.22 8.49 -1.73
C HIS A 144 -4.36 8.46 -0.45
N TRP A 145 -3.44 7.50 -0.36
CA TRP A 145 -2.60 7.34 0.82
C TRP A 145 -1.56 8.46 0.99
N ASN A 146 -1.04 9.00 -0.12
CA ASN A 146 -0.14 10.15 -0.07
C ASN A 146 -0.85 11.39 0.48
N ARG A 147 -2.11 11.64 0.08
CA ARG A 147 -2.92 12.71 0.67
C ARG A 147 -3.10 12.51 2.18
N SER A 148 -3.41 11.28 2.61
CA SER A 148 -3.54 10.96 4.04
C SER A 148 -2.24 11.19 4.81
N ILE A 149 -1.09 10.84 4.22
CA ILE A 149 0.24 11.09 4.80
C ILE A 149 0.50 12.61 4.92
N VAL A 150 0.27 13.36 3.85
CA VAL A 150 0.45 14.83 3.85
C VAL A 150 -0.44 15.50 4.90
N GLN A 151 -1.66 15.02 5.10
CA GLN A 151 -2.58 15.54 6.13
C GLN A 151 -2.12 15.22 7.56
N LEU A 152 -1.47 14.07 7.77
CA LEU A 152 -0.98 13.65 9.09
C LEU A 152 0.37 14.30 9.45
N GLN A 153 1.18 14.68 8.46
CA GLN A 153 2.52 15.23 8.68
C GLN A 153 2.56 16.43 9.67
N PRO A 154 1.67 17.44 9.58
CA PRO A 154 1.70 18.60 10.48
C PRO A 154 1.48 18.24 11.96
N LEU A 155 0.92 17.07 12.25
CA LEU A 155 0.70 16.59 13.62
C LEU A 155 2.01 16.18 14.31
N TYR A 156 3.10 16.01 13.55
CA TYR A 156 4.39 15.56 14.05
C TYR A 156 5.46 16.63 13.86
N LYS A 157 5.77 17.39 14.92
CA LYS A 157 6.78 18.47 14.90
C LYS A 157 8.16 18.00 14.41
N GLY A 158 8.52 16.75 14.67
CA GLY A 158 9.78 16.15 14.22
C GLY A 158 9.87 15.91 12.70
N LEU A 159 8.77 16.03 11.96
CA LEU A 159 8.71 15.82 10.51
C LEU A 159 8.71 17.12 9.70
N ASN A 160 8.87 18.27 10.35
CA ASN A 160 8.93 19.56 9.66
C ASN A 160 10.09 19.64 8.65
N PHE A 161 11.15 18.86 8.88
CA PHE A 161 12.33 18.80 8.00
C PHE A 161 12.25 17.70 6.93
N LEU A 162 11.23 16.82 7.01
CA LEU A 162 10.99 15.76 6.03
C LEU A 162 9.98 16.25 5.00
N THR A 163 10.44 16.87 3.92
CA THR A 163 9.54 17.35 2.87
C THR A 163 8.88 16.18 2.12
N THR A 164 7.55 16.23 2.02
CA THR A 164 6.73 15.28 1.24
C THR A 164 6.90 15.49 -0.28
N GLU A 165 7.54 16.59 -0.70
CA GLU A 165 7.83 16.89 -2.11
C GLU A 165 8.68 15.80 -2.79
N ASN A 166 9.47 15.05 -2.00
CA ASN A 166 10.27 13.92 -2.47
C ASN A 166 9.49 12.60 -2.56
N LEU A 167 8.21 12.54 -2.17
CA LEU A 167 7.34 11.35 -2.27
C LEU A 167 6.74 11.18 -3.67
N ARG A 168 7.57 11.30 -4.68
CA ARG A 168 7.17 10.97 -6.05
C ARG A 168 7.33 9.47 -6.25
N THR A 169 6.21 8.77 -6.36
CA THR A 169 6.08 7.33 -6.68
C THR A 169 7.35 6.70 -7.26
N GLY A 170 8.05 5.90 -6.47
CA GLY A 170 9.16 5.06 -6.92
C GLY A 170 10.54 5.70 -6.80
N ASN A 171 10.68 6.84 -6.13
CA ASN A 171 11.96 7.46 -5.81
C ASN A 171 12.28 7.38 -4.32
N ILE A 172 13.17 6.45 -3.96
CA ILE A 172 13.73 6.37 -2.61
C ILE A 172 14.27 7.76 -2.21
N HIS A 173 14.01 8.18 -0.96
CA HIS A 173 14.47 9.46 -0.44
C HIS A 173 15.98 9.67 -0.73
N PRO A 174 16.42 10.86 -1.18
CA PRO A 174 17.80 11.11 -1.60
C PRO A 174 18.88 10.65 -0.60
N LEU A 175 18.58 10.69 0.69
CA LEU A 175 19.46 10.18 1.76
C LEU A 175 19.92 8.73 1.54
N PHE A 176 19.05 7.88 1.01
CA PHE A 176 19.35 6.47 0.75
C PHE A 176 19.80 6.23 -0.70
N LYS A 177 19.79 7.27 -1.55
CA LYS A 177 20.43 7.24 -2.88
C LYS A 177 21.94 7.53 -2.80
N ILE A 178 22.44 8.01 -1.66
CA ILE A 178 23.88 8.18 -1.45
C ILE A 178 24.51 6.79 -1.48
N ASN A 179 25.31 6.51 -2.51
CA ASN A 179 26.12 5.31 -2.56
C ASN A 179 27.06 5.32 -1.35
N CYS A 180 26.71 4.56 -0.32
CA CYS A 180 27.55 4.38 0.85
C CYS A 180 28.70 3.46 0.43
N HIS A 181 29.76 4.04 -0.13
CA HIS A 181 30.95 3.32 -0.57
C HIS A 181 31.88 2.98 0.61
N SER A 182 31.68 3.63 1.76
CA SER A 182 32.48 3.42 2.96
C SER A 182 31.63 3.09 4.20
N THR A 183 32.23 2.38 5.15
CA THR A 183 31.64 2.13 6.48
C THR A 183 31.38 3.43 7.25
N ILE A 184 32.20 4.47 7.00
CA ILE A 184 32.02 5.80 7.57
C ILE A 184 30.73 6.45 7.07
N ASP A 185 30.41 6.32 5.78
CA ASP A 185 29.16 6.85 5.22
C ASP A 185 27.94 6.14 5.78
N THR A 186 28.01 4.82 5.97
CA THR A 186 26.96 4.06 6.66
C THR A 186 26.79 4.49 8.12
N GLY A 187 27.89 4.81 8.83
CA GLY A 187 27.86 5.30 10.21
C GLY A 187 27.27 6.70 10.36
N ARG A 188 27.29 7.53 9.30
CA ARG A 188 26.69 8.87 9.29
C ARG A 188 25.19 8.87 8.98
N LEU A 189 24.66 7.78 8.40
CA LEU A 189 23.26 7.67 8.03
C LEU A 189 22.31 7.80 9.23
N PRO A 190 22.53 7.13 10.39
CA PRO A 190 21.69 7.29 11.56
C PRO A 190 21.68 8.72 12.10
N VAL A 191 22.81 9.42 12.05
CA VAL A 191 22.91 10.82 12.49
C VAL A 191 22.09 11.74 11.58
N LYS A 192 22.19 11.57 10.26
CA LYS A 192 21.38 12.32 9.29
C LYS A 192 19.90 12.03 9.44
N LEU A 193 19.53 10.77 9.67
CA LEU A 193 18.14 10.39 9.93
C LEU A 193 17.62 11.03 11.21
N LYS A 194 18.40 10.99 12.29
CA LYS A 194 18.04 11.63 13.57
C LYS A 194 17.73 13.12 13.42
N LEU A 195 18.60 13.85 12.71
CA LEU A 195 18.41 15.27 12.42
C LEU A 195 17.10 15.54 11.67
N LEU A 196 16.73 14.67 10.74
CA LEU A 196 15.53 14.83 9.91
C LEU A 196 14.24 14.39 10.61
N THR A 197 14.33 13.45 11.53
CA THR A 197 13.20 12.97 12.32
C THR A 197 13.00 13.77 13.61
N GLY A 198 13.88 14.74 13.90
CA GLY A 198 13.84 15.55 15.11
C GLY A 198 14.08 14.73 16.40
N SER A 199 14.85 13.64 16.28
CA SER A 199 15.11 12.66 17.35
C SER A 199 16.54 12.68 17.84
#